data_AF-J2NBH5-F1
#
_entry.id   AF-J2NBH5-F1
#
_cell.length_a   1.000
_cell.length_b   1.000
_cell.length_c   1.000
_cell.angle_alpha   90.00
_cell.angle_beta   90.00
_cell.angle_gamma   90.00
#
_symmetry.space_group_name_H-M   'P 1'
#
loop_
_entity.id
_entity.type
_entity.pdbx_description
1 polymer ?
#
loop_
_entity_poly.entity_id
_entity_poly.type
_entity_poly.pdbx_seq_one_letter_code
_entity_poly.pdbx_strand_id
1 'polypeptide(L)'
;MPRARRVLLCPSLAALSLSLLLGAAQAESALFSAEGYRIGLYRSPTPTQLQGASIIDTPALQNLLKQTPQPLLIDVYRRQWLQGRFIEDEPHENLPGSHWLANTGDGDLTPPWQDYFAHNLQQLTAGDLTRPLVFYCRSDCWLSWNAVKRAASIGYKTLYWYRDGLDAWQAANLPVTPARPEPFP
;
A
#
# COMPACT_ATOMS: atom_id res chain seq x y z
N MET A 1 -41.82 1.86 -86.99
CA MET A 1 -42.19 2.99 -86.09
C MET A 1 -42.15 2.48 -84.65
N PRO A 2 -41.85 3.31 -83.64
CA PRO A 2 -40.55 3.56 -82.99
C PRO A 2 -40.45 2.77 -81.64
N ARG A 3 -39.48 2.83 -80.72
CA ARG A 3 -38.25 3.62 -80.42
C ARG A 3 -37.51 2.79 -79.34
N ALA A 4 -36.21 2.54 -79.49
CA ALA A 4 -35.12 3.21 -78.77
C ALA A 4 -34.96 2.89 -77.26
N ARG A 5 -33.81 2.25 -76.98
CA ARG A 5 -33.00 2.15 -75.75
C ARG A 5 -33.32 3.12 -74.61
N ARG A 6 -33.17 2.61 -73.37
CA ARG A 6 -32.19 3.15 -72.40
C ARG A 6 -31.84 2.12 -71.33
N VAL A 7 -30.56 1.74 -71.34
CA VAL A 7 -29.84 1.11 -70.23
C VAL A 7 -29.72 2.13 -69.11
N LEU A 8 -30.01 1.74 -67.87
CA LEU A 8 -29.55 2.43 -66.67
C LEU A 8 -28.89 1.41 -65.74
N LEU A 9 -27.68 1.77 -65.34
CA LEU A 9 -26.76 0.99 -64.52
C LEU A 9 -27.23 0.85 -63.06
N CYS A 10 -26.78 -0.25 -62.45
CA CYS A 10 -26.58 -0.55 -61.01
C CYS A 10 -25.99 0.62 -60.18
N PRO A 11 -25.79 0.51 -58.85
CA PRO A 11 -26.24 -0.51 -57.86
C PRO A 11 -26.67 0.12 -56.50
N SER A 12 -27.39 -0.60 -55.63
CA SER A 12 -27.50 -0.18 -54.21
C SER A 12 -27.38 -1.37 -53.25
N LEU A 13 -26.13 -1.59 -52.84
CA LEU A 13 -25.70 -1.90 -51.47
C LEU A 13 -26.22 -3.18 -50.81
N ALA A 14 -25.53 -4.29 -51.12
CA ALA A 14 -25.28 -5.32 -50.12
C ALA A 14 -24.26 -4.77 -49.10
N ALA A 15 -24.73 -4.38 -47.91
CA ALA A 15 -23.85 -4.06 -46.78
C ALA A 15 -23.78 -5.28 -45.84
N LEU A 16 -22.89 -6.22 -46.19
CA LEU A 16 -22.21 -7.05 -45.21
C LEU A 16 -21.18 -6.16 -44.50
N SER A 17 -21.39 -5.84 -43.24
CA SER A 17 -20.36 -5.26 -42.36
C SER A 17 -20.57 -5.86 -40.98
N LEU A 18 -20.08 -7.08 -40.78
CA LEU A 18 -18.75 -7.36 -40.23
C LEU A 18 -18.69 -6.95 -38.76
N SER A 19 -19.12 -7.91 -37.94
CA SER A 19 -18.69 -8.20 -36.58
C SER A 19 -17.58 -7.31 -36.04
N LEU A 20 -17.94 -6.15 -35.51
CA LEU A 20 -17.09 -5.43 -34.56
C LEU A 20 -17.28 -6.07 -33.19
N LEU A 21 -16.68 -7.26 -33.02
CA LEU A 21 -16.15 -7.70 -31.74
C LEU A 21 -14.99 -6.75 -31.38
N LEU A 22 -15.32 -5.49 -31.07
CA LEU A 22 -14.47 -4.66 -30.24
C LEU A 22 -14.50 -5.31 -28.87
N GLY A 23 -13.64 -6.32 -28.68
CA GLY A 23 -13.18 -6.66 -27.36
C GLY A 23 -12.57 -5.39 -26.80
N ALA A 24 -13.31 -4.71 -25.93
CA ALA A 24 -12.75 -3.67 -25.09
C ALA A 24 -11.67 -4.37 -24.27
N ALA A 25 -10.42 -4.29 -24.72
CA ALA A 25 -9.28 -4.53 -23.87
C ALA A 25 -9.37 -3.45 -22.78
N GLN A 26 -10.06 -3.75 -21.67
CA GLN A 26 -9.92 -2.97 -20.45
C GLN A 26 -8.44 -3.01 -20.14
N ALA A 27 -7.74 -1.89 -20.33
CA ALA A 27 -6.39 -1.72 -19.86
C ALA A 27 -6.43 -2.02 -18.36
N GLU A 28 -5.85 -3.17 -17.97
CA GLU A 28 -5.75 -3.55 -16.58
C GLU A 28 -4.93 -2.45 -15.90
N SER A 29 -5.56 -1.69 -15.01
CA SER A 29 -4.91 -0.59 -14.31
C SER A 29 -3.68 -1.15 -13.59
N ALA A 30 -2.50 -0.57 -13.86
CA ALA A 30 -1.27 -1.00 -13.23
C ALA A 30 -1.42 -0.97 -11.70
N LEU A 31 -1.19 -2.11 -11.04
CA LEU A 31 -1.29 -2.21 -9.58
C LEU A 31 0.02 -1.84 -8.87
N PHE A 32 1.12 -1.76 -9.62
CA PHE A 32 2.43 -1.43 -9.10
C PHE A 32 3.08 -0.27 -9.87
N SER A 33 3.85 0.56 -9.17
CA SER A 33 4.73 1.57 -9.78
C SER A 33 5.89 0.90 -10.53
N ALA A 34 6.67 1.68 -11.28
CA ALA A 34 7.87 1.19 -11.98
C ALA A 34 8.92 0.63 -11.01
N GLU A 35 8.99 1.17 -9.79
CA GLU A 35 9.86 0.74 -8.71
C GLU A 35 9.28 -0.46 -7.94
N GLY A 36 8.06 -0.89 -8.31
CA GLY A 36 7.37 -2.05 -7.76
C GLY A 36 6.75 -1.80 -6.40
N TYR A 37 6.29 -0.58 -6.10
CA TYR A 37 5.41 -0.30 -4.96
C TYR A 37 3.96 -0.52 -5.35
N ARG A 38 3.12 -1.04 -4.47
CA ARG A 38 1.67 -1.13 -4.72
C ARG A 38 1.09 0.28 -4.80
N ILE A 39 0.35 0.59 -5.87
CA ILE A 39 -0.25 1.93 -6.10
C ILE A 39 -1.78 1.95 -6.03
N GLY A 40 -2.43 0.78 -6.07
CA GLY A 40 -3.89 0.65 -6.01
C GLY A 40 -4.34 -0.55 -5.20
N LEU A 41 -5.66 -0.66 -4.96
CA LEU A 41 -6.28 -1.80 -4.25
C LEU A 41 -5.51 -2.17 -2.97
N TYR A 42 -5.29 -1.19 -2.10
CA TYR A 42 -4.43 -1.36 -0.92
C TYR A 42 -5.02 -2.30 0.14
N ARG A 43 -6.35 -2.49 0.17
CA ARG A 43 -7.04 -3.47 1.01
C ARG A 43 -7.42 -4.68 0.14
N SER A 44 -6.47 -5.58 -0.08
CA SER A 44 -6.63 -6.79 -0.91
C SER A 44 -5.64 -7.86 -0.46
N PRO A 45 -5.81 -9.14 -0.87
CA PRO A 45 -4.86 -10.20 -0.52
C PRO A 45 -3.41 -9.78 -0.81
N THR A 46 -2.56 -9.92 0.20
CA THR A 46 -1.14 -9.56 0.15
C THR A 46 -0.25 -10.80 0.01
N PRO A 47 1.01 -10.68 -0.46
CA PRO A 47 1.89 -11.82 -0.63
C PRO A 47 2.20 -12.53 0.68
N THR A 48 2.50 -13.83 0.61
CA THR A 48 2.91 -14.66 1.76
C THR A 48 4.42 -14.62 2.01
N GLN A 49 5.16 -13.82 1.25
CA GLN A 49 6.60 -13.61 1.36
C GLN A 49 6.94 -12.17 0.99
N LEU A 50 8.00 -11.62 1.59
CA LEU A 50 8.51 -10.29 1.28
C LEU A 50 10.04 -10.32 1.36
N GLN A 51 10.70 -10.00 0.25
CA GLN A 51 12.15 -9.93 0.22
C GLN A 51 12.66 -8.83 1.16
N GLY A 52 13.68 -9.14 1.95
CA GLY A 52 14.30 -8.18 2.88
C GLY A 52 13.59 -8.03 4.22
N ALA A 53 12.54 -8.81 4.50
CA ALA A 53 11.88 -8.83 5.79
C ALA A 53 11.35 -10.22 6.18
N SER A 54 11.20 -10.46 7.48
CA SER A 54 10.53 -11.65 8.01
C SER A 54 9.06 -11.36 8.29
N ILE A 55 8.16 -12.20 7.79
CA ILE A 55 6.74 -12.15 8.16
C ILE A 55 6.59 -12.79 9.54
N ILE A 56 5.85 -12.15 10.42
CA ILE A 56 5.59 -12.61 11.79
C ILE A 56 4.10 -12.62 12.08
N ASP A 57 3.67 -13.54 12.92
CA ASP A 57 2.32 -13.61 13.48
C ASP A 57 2.26 -13.00 14.89
N THR A 58 1.08 -13.01 15.52
CA THR A 58 0.88 -12.41 16.83
C THR A 58 1.76 -13.04 17.92
N PRO A 59 1.86 -14.38 18.05
CA PRO A 59 2.77 -15.01 19.01
C PRO A 59 4.24 -14.65 18.78
N ALA A 60 4.71 -14.65 17.52
CA ALA A 60 6.07 -14.24 17.20
C ALA A 60 6.33 -12.78 17.58
N LEU A 61 5.38 -11.88 17.32
CA LEU A 61 5.49 -10.47 17.72
C LEU A 61 5.54 -10.33 19.25
N GLN A 62 4.69 -11.02 20.01
CA GLN A 62 4.74 -11.01 21.47
C GLN A 62 6.08 -11.52 22.02
N ASN A 63 6.71 -12.48 21.35
CA ASN A 63 8.04 -12.96 21.72
C ASN A 63 9.14 -11.95 21.38
N LEU A 64 9.09 -11.33 20.19
CA LEU A 64 10.01 -10.27 19.80
C LEU A 64 9.95 -9.07 20.76
N LEU A 65 8.75 -8.70 21.23
CA LEU A 65 8.55 -7.61 22.18
C LEU A 65 9.24 -7.85 23.55
N LYS A 66 9.64 -9.09 23.86
CA LYS A 66 10.38 -9.44 25.08
C LYS A 66 11.90 -9.44 24.88
N GLN A 67 12.38 -9.31 23.64
CA GLN A 67 13.79 -9.36 23.33
C GLN A 67 14.49 -8.02 23.61
N THR A 68 15.82 -8.06 23.70
CA THR A 68 16.66 -6.87 23.79
C THR A 68 17.62 -6.84 22.59
N PRO A 69 17.59 -5.78 21.76
CA PRO A 69 16.72 -4.61 21.89
C PRO A 69 15.27 -4.93 21.45
N GLN A 70 14.28 -4.41 22.18
CA GLN A 70 12.86 -4.55 21.84
C GLN A 70 12.59 -3.87 20.49
N PRO A 71 11.88 -4.49 19.53
CA PRO A 71 11.66 -3.87 18.22
C PRO A 71 10.84 -2.58 18.33
N LEU A 72 11.13 -1.63 17.45
CA LEU A 72 10.27 -0.46 17.26
C LEU A 72 9.08 -0.86 16.40
N LEU A 73 7.88 -0.50 16.85
CA LEU A 73 6.64 -0.78 16.15
C LEU A 73 6.25 0.44 15.31
N ILE A 74 6.08 0.23 14.00
CA ILE A 74 5.78 1.28 13.03
C ILE A 74 4.42 0.99 12.40
N ASP A 75 3.42 1.78 12.77
CA ASP A 75 2.15 1.81 12.06
C ASP A 75 2.24 2.74 10.86
N VAL A 76 1.65 2.34 9.74
CA VAL A 76 1.56 3.15 8.51
C VAL A 76 0.13 3.26 7.98
N TYR A 77 -0.88 2.97 8.81
CA TYR A 77 -2.28 3.15 8.41
C TYR A 77 -2.55 4.59 7.95
N ARG A 78 -3.49 4.76 7.02
CA ARG A 78 -3.79 6.08 6.47
C ARG A 78 -4.54 6.93 7.47
N ARG A 79 -4.25 8.23 7.42
CA ARG A 79 -5.00 9.30 8.07
C ARG A 79 -5.21 10.41 7.07
N GLN A 80 -6.45 10.89 6.94
CA GLN A 80 -6.76 11.97 6.02
C GLN A 80 -5.87 13.20 6.31
N TRP A 81 -5.25 13.73 5.25
CA TRP A 81 -4.42 14.93 5.28
C TRP A 81 -5.09 16.02 4.46
N LEU A 82 -5.52 17.10 5.12
CA LEU A 82 -6.18 18.24 4.47
C LEU A 82 -5.67 19.54 5.07
N GLN A 83 -5.47 20.55 4.22
CA GLN A 83 -5.04 21.89 4.63
C GLN A 83 -3.79 21.89 5.53
N GLY A 84 -2.83 21.01 5.25
CA GLY A 84 -1.55 20.96 5.97
C GLY A 84 -1.63 20.29 7.35
N ARG A 85 -2.65 19.46 7.62
CA ARG A 85 -2.78 18.73 8.88
C ARG A 85 -3.51 17.40 8.73
N PHE A 86 -3.28 16.51 9.69
CA PHE A 86 -4.08 15.30 9.87
C PHE A 86 -5.47 15.65 10.41
N ILE A 87 -6.51 14.96 9.92
CA ILE A 87 -7.90 15.15 10.34
C ILE A 87 -8.30 14.04 11.30
N GLU A 88 -8.64 14.39 12.54
CA GLU A 88 -9.06 13.45 13.59
C GLU A 88 -10.58 13.13 13.49
N ASP A 89 -11.00 12.54 12.38
CA ASP A 89 -12.40 12.17 12.11
C ASP A 89 -12.81 10.83 12.74
N GLU A 90 -11.90 9.85 12.74
CA GLU A 90 -12.09 8.54 13.34
C GLU A 90 -11.01 8.23 14.37
N PRO A 91 -11.34 7.62 15.52
CA PRO A 91 -10.32 7.14 16.45
C PRO A 91 -9.47 6.06 15.78
N HIS A 92 -8.17 6.07 16.08
CA HIS A 92 -7.25 5.02 15.65
C HIS A 92 -6.45 4.55 16.84
N GLU A 93 -6.21 3.26 16.90
CA GLU A 93 -5.52 2.59 17.98
C GLU A 93 -4.27 1.91 17.44
N ASN A 94 -3.26 1.84 18.29
CA ASN A 94 -2.01 1.18 17.98
C ASN A 94 -1.75 0.01 18.93
N LEU A 95 -0.84 -0.85 18.52
CA LEU A 95 -0.12 -1.69 19.46
C LEU A 95 0.59 -0.79 20.48
N PRO A 96 0.67 -1.18 21.76
CA PRO A 96 1.30 -0.35 22.78
C PRO A 96 2.76 -0.04 22.43
N GLY A 97 3.11 1.26 22.45
CA GLY A 97 4.46 1.74 22.16
C GLY A 97 4.78 1.95 20.67
N SER A 98 3.79 1.88 19.77
CA SER A 98 4.02 2.16 18.36
C SER A 98 4.15 3.64 18.03
N HIS A 99 4.95 3.90 16.99
CA HIS A 99 5.04 5.16 16.28
C HIS A 99 4.18 5.10 15.02
N TRP A 100 3.33 6.10 14.81
CA TRP A 100 2.44 6.13 13.66
C TRP A 100 2.97 7.06 12.57
N LEU A 101 3.58 6.48 11.55
CA LEU A 101 4.04 7.19 10.36
C LEU A 101 2.94 7.16 9.29
N ALA A 102 1.85 7.86 9.56
CA ALA A 102 0.64 7.83 8.73
C ALA A 102 0.93 8.17 7.26
N ASN A 103 0.19 7.52 6.35
CA ASN A 103 0.26 7.69 4.89
C ASN A 103 1.59 7.28 4.23
N THR A 104 2.63 6.95 4.99
CA THR A 104 3.94 6.57 4.43
C THR A 104 3.94 5.20 3.74
N GLY A 105 2.86 4.42 3.86
CA GLY A 105 2.68 3.18 3.10
C GLY A 105 2.14 3.39 1.69
N ASP A 106 1.82 4.61 1.28
CA ASP A 106 1.36 4.88 -0.08
C ASP A 106 2.45 4.53 -1.10
N GLY A 107 2.04 4.02 -2.26
CA GLY A 107 2.96 3.62 -3.30
C GLY A 107 3.75 4.81 -3.84
N ASP A 108 3.00 5.85 -4.20
CA ASP A 108 3.55 7.11 -4.71
C ASP A 108 3.61 8.14 -3.59
N LEU A 109 4.78 8.26 -2.96
CA LEU A 109 5.07 9.32 -2.00
C LEU A 109 5.68 10.52 -2.70
N THR A 110 5.17 11.72 -2.43
CA THR A 110 5.88 12.96 -2.80
C THR A 110 7.17 13.08 -1.98
N PRO A 111 8.16 13.88 -2.42
CA PRO A 111 9.43 14.02 -1.70
C PRO A 111 9.26 14.38 -0.21
N PRO A 112 8.38 15.31 0.19
CA PRO A 112 8.13 15.57 1.62
C PRO A 112 7.67 14.36 2.44
N TRP A 113 6.86 13.47 1.85
CA TRP A 113 6.43 12.24 2.55
C TRP A 113 7.54 11.18 2.61
N GLN A 114 8.43 11.15 1.62
CA GLN A 114 9.62 10.30 1.67
C GLN A 114 10.58 10.77 2.77
N ASP A 115 10.81 12.08 2.85
CA ASP A 115 11.65 12.71 3.86
C ASP A 115 11.07 12.50 5.26
N TYR A 116 9.75 12.69 5.43
CA TYR A 116 9.04 12.40 6.68
C TYR A 116 9.25 10.94 7.14
N PHE A 117 9.11 9.98 6.24
CA PHE A 117 9.34 8.56 6.56
C PHE A 117 10.80 8.30 6.98
N ALA A 118 11.76 8.74 6.15
CA ALA A 118 13.18 8.50 6.38
C ALA A 118 13.69 9.20 7.66
N HIS A 119 13.28 10.45 7.88
CA HIS A 119 13.66 11.23 9.05
C HIS A 119 13.16 10.58 10.33
N ASN A 120 11.88 10.20 10.41
CA ASN A 120 11.34 9.55 11.61
C ASN A 120 12.04 8.23 11.89
N LEU A 121 12.25 7.37 10.88
CA LEU A 121 12.99 6.12 11.11
C LEU A 121 14.41 6.41 11.61
N GLN A 122 15.12 7.39 11.03
CA GLN A 122 16.46 7.77 11.48
C GLN A 122 16.46 8.22 12.94
N GLN A 123 15.50 9.08 13.35
CA GLN A 123 15.38 9.54 14.73
C GLN A 123 15.08 8.41 15.70
N LEU A 124 14.07 7.59 15.39
CA LEU A 124 13.63 6.47 16.25
C LEU A 124 14.71 5.41 16.43
N THR A 125 15.52 5.19 15.40
CA THR A 125 16.63 4.24 15.42
C THR A 125 17.95 4.85 15.88
N ALA A 126 17.99 6.15 16.17
CA ALA A 126 19.22 6.91 16.40
C ALA A 126 20.28 6.71 15.28
N GLY A 127 19.81 6.48 14.04
CA GLY A 127 20.64 6.19 12.87
C GLY A 127 21.14 4.74 12.77
N ASP A 128 20.81 3.85 13.72
CA ASP A 128 21.20 2.44 13.67
C ASP A 128 20.35 1.65 12.67
N LEU A 129 20.93 1.34 11.51
CA LEU A 129 20.28 0.54 10.46
C LEU A 129 20.04 -0.92 10.86
N THR A 130 20.62 -1.40 11.97
CA THR A 130 20.42 -2.77 12.47
C THR A 130 19.29 -2.86 13.50
N ARG A 131 18.77 -1.72 13.97
CA ARG A 131 17.67 -1.64 14.93
C ARG A 131 16.46 -2.43 14.40
N PRO A 132 15.92 -3.40 15.17
CA PRO A 132 14.73 -4.14 14.77
C PRO A 132 13.50 -3.24 14.59
N LEU A 133 12.87 -3.30 13.41
CA LEU A 133 11.65 -2.58 13.07
C LEU A 133 10.54 -3.59 12.71
N VAL A 134 9.36 -3.41 13.28
CA VAL A 134 8.14 -4.14 12.91
C VAL A 134 7.18 -3.17 12.25
N PHE A 135 6.88 -3.37 10.98
CA PHE A 135 5.88 -2.58 10.27
C PHE A 135 4.54 -3.31 10.27
N TYR A 136 3.47 -2.56 10.49
CA TYR A 136 2.11 -3.09 10.45
C TYR A 136 1.10 -2.04 9.98
N CYS A 137 -0.12 -2.52 9.74
CA CYS A 137 -1.28 -1.76 9.30
C CYS A 137 -2.51 -2.53 9.83
N ARG A 138 -3.47 -2.82 8.97
CA ARG A 138 -4.58 -3.78 9.20
C ARG A 138 -4.36 -5.05 8.37
N SER A 139 -5.23 -6.04 8.52
CA SER A 139 -5.21 -7.23 7.66
C SER A 139 -5.40 -6.85 6.19
N ASP A 140 -4.75 -7.64 5.32
CA ASP A 140 -4.78 -7.45 3.87
C ASP A 140 -4.40 -6.04 3.42
N CYS A 141 -3.41 -5.44 4.10
CA CYS A 141 -2.97 -4.08 3.85
C CYS A 141 -1.62 -4.02 3.11
N TRP A 142 -1.64 -3.50 1.89
CA TRP A 142 -0.43 -3.25 1.10
C TRP A 142 0.39 -2.04 1.56
N LEU A 143 -0.15 -1.19 2.43
CA LEU A 143 0.58 -0.01 2.93
C LEU A 143 1.78 -0.42 3.78
N SER A 144 1.60 -1.38 4.69
CA SER A 144 2.71 -1.91 5.49
C SER A 144 3.71 -2.68 4.65
N TRP A 145 3.25 -3.39 3.60
CA TRP A 145 4.15 -4.04 2.64
C TRP A 145 5.05 -3.02 1.92
N ASN A 146 4.48 -1.91 1.42
CA ASN A 146 5.23 -0.83 0.79
C ASN A 146 6.22 -0.19 1.77
N ALA A 147 5.80 0.06 3.02
CA ALA A 147 6.65 0.67 4.04
C ALA A 147 7.87 -0.20 4.36
N VAL A 148 7.69 -1.53 4.47
CA VAL A 148 8.79 -2.48 4.67
C VAL A 148 9.75 -2.44 3.49
N LYS A 149 9.24 -2.51 2.25
CA LYS A 149 10.06 -2.40 1.04
C LYS A 149 10.87 -1.11 1.03
N ARG A 150 10.26 0.00 1.44
CA ARG A 150 10.91 1.32 1.52
C ARG A 150 12.00 1.38 2.61
N ALA A 151 11.73 0.82 3.79
CA ALA A 151 12.74 0.71 4.84
C ALA A 151 13.93 -0.15 4.39
N ALA A 152 13.67 -1.24 3.67
CA ALA A 152 14.70 -2.09 3.08
C ALA A 152 15.54 -1.32 2.04
N SER A 153 14.92 -0.49 1.19
CA SER A 153 15.65 0.31 0.20
C SER A 153 16.50 1.42 0.82
N ILE A 154 16.09 1.96 1.99
CA ILE A 154 16.91 2.90 2.78
C ILE A 154 18.14 2.20 3.39
N GLY A 155 18.04 0.89 3.65
CA GLY A 155 19.15 0.06 4.09
C GLY A 155 19.00 -0.56 5.47
N TYR A 156 17.82 -0.42 6.12
CA TYR A 156 17.51 -1.13 7.36
C TYR A 156 17.61 -2.65 7.18
N LYS A 157 18.21 -3.33 8.15
CA LYS A 157 18.62 -4.74 8.04
C LYS A 157 17.71 -5.72 8.76
N THR A 158 17.09 -5.28 9.85
CA THR A 158 16.27 -6.14 10.71
C THR A 158 14.82 -5.72 10.60
N LEU A 159 14.15 -6.20 9.55
CA LEU A 159 12.80 -5.81 9.21
C LEU A 159 11.82 -6.96 9.42
N TYR A 160 10.74 -6.67 10.13
CA TYR A 160 9.61 -7.57 10.32
C TYR A 160 8.35 -6.96 9.74
N TRP A 161 7.52 -7.80 9.16
CA TRP A 161 6.20 -7.42 8.67
C TRP A 161 5.13 -8.20 9.44
N TYR A 162 4.41 -7.50 10.32
CA TYR A 162 3.26 -8.05 11.01
C TYR A 162 2.03 -7.88 10.11
N ARG A 163 1.89 -8.82 9.17
CA ARG A 163 1.01 -8.76 8.00
C ARG A 163 -0.47 -8.59 8.33
N ASP A 164 -0.94 -9.27 9.37
CA ASP A 164 -2.35 -9.24 9.77
C ASP A 164 -2.65 -8.07 10.75
N GLY A 165 -1.59 -7.36 11.17
CA GLY A 165 -1.67 -6.04 11.78
C GLY A 165 -2.57 -5.94 13.02
N LEU A 166 -3.14 -4.73 13.19
CA LEU A 166 -3.97 -4.40 14.34
C LEU A 166 -5.19 -5.32 14.48
N ASP A 167 -5.78 -5.74 13.36
CA ASP A 167 -6.98 -6.59 13.35
C ASP A 167 -6.70 -7.94 14.04
N ALA A 168 -5.57 -8.60 13.74
CA ALA A 168 -5.16 -9.85 14.40
C ALA A 168 -4.77 -9.63 15.87
N TRP A 169 -4.17 -8.47 16.19
CA TRP A 169 -3.81 -8.12 17.57
C TRP A 169 -5.05 -7.95 18.46
N GLN A 170 -6.05 -7.23 17.95
CA GLN A 170 -7.34 -7.06 18.62
C GLN A 170 -8.12 -8.38 18.70
N ALA A 171 -8.11 -9.20 17.65
CA ALA A 171 -8.75 -10.53 17.67
C ALA A 171 -8.15 -11.46 18.74
N ALA A 172 -6.88 -11.28 19.09
CA ALA A 172 -6.21 -11.97 20.19
C ALA A 172 -6.53 -11.37 21.58
N ASN A 173 -7.42 -10.38 21.68
CA ASN A 173 -7.77 -9.65 22.90
C ASN A 173 -6.56 -8.99 23.60
N LEU A 174 -5.58 -8.55 22.82
CA LEU A 174 -4.39 -7.88 23.34
C LEU A 174 -4.63 -6.37 23.51
N PRO A 175 -3.96 -5.71 24.48
CA PRO A 175 -4.20 -4.31 24.77
C PRO A 175 -3.78 -3.40 23.60
N VAL A 176 -4.50 -2.30 23.43
CA VAL A 176 -4.25 -1.27 22.42
C VAL A 176 -4.21 0.10 23.06
N THR A 177 -3.61 1.08 22.40
CA THR A 177 -3.50 2.46 22.88
C THR A 177 -4.01 3.44 21.84
N PRO A 178 -4.77 4.48 22.22
CA PRO A 178 -5.12 5.56 21.31
C PRO A 178 -3.87 6.16 20.66
N ALA A 179 -3.94 6.44 19.35
CA ALA A 179 -2.81 6.85 18.55
C ALA A 179 -3.03 8.20 17.88
N ARG A 180 -1.95 8.97 17.77
CA ARG A 180 -1.84 10.15 16.90
C ARG A 180 -0.66 9.96 15.95
N PRO A 181 -0.75 10.43 14.69
CA PRO A 181 0.39 10.39 13.79
C PRO A 181 1.57 11.17 14.36
N GLU A 182 2.79 10.71 14.08
CA GLU A 182 3.97 11.54 14.30
C GLU A 182 3.84 12.84 13.51
N PRO A 183 4.23 14.01 14.06
CA PRO A 183 4.03 15.29 13.40
C PRO A 183 4.66 15.33 12.01
N PHE A 184 3.87 15.71 11.01
CA PHE A 184 4.41 16.01 9.69
C PHE A 184 5.02 17.43 9.71
N PRO A 185 6.24 17.63 9.16
CA PRO A 185 6.95 18.92 9.18
C PRO A 185 6.21 20.08 8.50
#